data_AF-A0A373D0W6-F1
#
_entry.id   AF-A0A373D0W6-F1
#
_cell.length_a   1.000
_cell.length_b   1.000
_cell.length_c   1.000
_cell.angle_alpha   90.00
_cell.angle_beta   90.00
_cell.angle_gamma   90.00
#
_symmetry.space_group_name_H-M   'P 1'
#
loop_
_entity.id
_entity.type
_entity.pdbx_description
1 polymer ?
#
loop_
_entity_poly.entity_id
_entity_poly.type
_entity_poly.pdbx_seq_one_letter_code
_entity_poly.pdbx_strand_id
1 'polypeptide(L)'
;METASGTYDSENRSVEEMTRYLNGLKRYTEKGIPIYMDGKLSGQREWEKLFEVREDGMFYMGDYVQAEGGGLKEIRFDKVYLSEADIMEAKGRRRRTRK
;
A
#
# COMPACT_ATOMS: atom_id res chain seq x y z
N MET A 1 0.73 31.88 22.32
CA MET A 1 -0.07 30.64 22.31
C MET A 1 -0.08 30.17 20.87
N GLU A 2 0.76 29.20 20.52
CA GLU A 2 0.73 28.53 19.21
C GLU A 2 0.23 27.11 19.44
N THR A 3 -0.96 26.79 18.93
CA THR A 3 -1.55 25.46 19.04
C THR A 3 -1.45 24.74 17.70
N ALA A 4 -0.66 23.66 17.70
CA ALA A 4 -0.81 22.43 16.91
C ALA A 4 -1.35 22.56 15.47
N SER A 5 -0.46 22.79 14.50
CA SER A 5 -0.74 22.63 13.05
C SER A 5 -0.04 21.41 12.41
N GLY A 6 0.71 20.61 13.19
CA GLY A 6 1.62 19.60 12.65
C GLY A 6 1.01 18.27 12.21
N THR A 7 -0.21 17.92 12.67
CA THR A 7 -0.82 16.61 12.34
C THR A 7 -1.80 16.68 11.18
N TYR A 8 -2.60 17.75 11.10
CA TYR A 8 -3.65 17.92 10.09
C TYR A 8 -3.10 17.96 8.66
N ASP A 9 -1.92 18.56 8.46
CA ASP A 9 -1.26 18.65 7.15
C ASP A 9 -0.74 17.28 6.66
N SER A 10 -0.27 16.45 7.59
CA SER A 10 0.27 15.12 7.28
C SER A 10 -0.81 14.08 6.95
N GLU A 11 -1.96 14.15 7.63
CA GLU A 11 -3.08 13.25 7.38
C GLU A 11 -3.81 13.62 6.08
N ASN A 12 -3.90 14.91 5.76
CA ASN A 12 -4.53 15.34 4.51
C ASN A 12 -3.66 14.96 3.29
N ARG A 13 -2.33 15.09 3.42
CA ARG A 13 -1.38 14.65 2.38
C ARG A 13 -1.45 13.13 2.15
N SER A 14 -1.60 12.32 3.21
CA SER A 14 -1.71 10.86 3.06
C SER A 14 -3.01 10.42 2.39
N VAL A 15 -4.13 11.10 2.65
CA VAL A 15 -5.41 10.84 1.97
C VAL A 15 -5.36 11.22 0.49
N GLU A 16 -4.70 12.32 0.14
CA GLU A 16 -4.51 12.72 -1.26
C GLU A 16 -3.64 11.70 -2.02
N GLU A 17 -2.54 11.23 -1.41
CA GLU A 17 -1.67 10.20 -1.96
C GLU A 17 -2.41 8.86 -2.16
N MET A 18 -3.19 8.43 -1.17
CA MET A 18 -4.06 7.25 -1.27
C MET A 18 -5.05 7.39 -2.43
N THR A 19 -5.74 8.52 -2.51
CA THR A 19 -6.73 8.80 -3.56
C THR A 19 -6.08 8.77 -4.95
N ARG A 20 -4.90 9.38 -5.09
CA ARG A 20 -4.14 9.39 -6.35
C ARG A 20 -3.71 7.98 -6.75
N TYR A 21 -3.28 7.15 -5.79
CA TYR A 21 -2.90 5.77 -6.02
C TYR A 21 -4.08 4.91 -6.48
N LEU A 22 -5.22 4.97 -5.76
CA LEU A 22 -6.44 4.24 -6.11
C LEU A 22 -6.98 4.65 -7.49
N ASN A 23 -6.93 5.94 -7.82
CA ASN A 23 -7.26 6.43 -9.17
C ASN A 23 -6.30 5.88 -10.24
N GLY A 24 -5.03 5.66 -9.89
CA GLY A 24 -4.07 4.98 -10.75
C GLY A 24 -4.50 3.55 -11.08
N LEU A 25 -4.85 2.77 -10.05
CA LEU A 25 -5.35 1.40 -10.22
C LEU A 25 -6.64 1.35 -11.05
N LYS A 26 -7.56 2.29 -10.80
CA LYS A 26 -8.79 2.43 -11.58
C LYS A 26 -8.51 2.59 -13.09
N ARG A 27 -7.58 3.48 -13.45
CA ARG A 27 -7.19 3.69 -14.87
C ARG A 27 -6.59 2.44 -15.52
N TYR A 28 -5.91 1.58 -14.76
CA TYR A 28 -5.43 0.30 -15.29
C TYR A 28 -6.60 -0.65 -15.58
N THR A 29 -7.57 -0.76 -14.67
CA THR A 29 -8.76 -1.59 -14.91
C THR A 29 -9.62 -1.09 -16.06
N GLU A 30 -9.76 0.23 -16.23
CA GLU A 30 -10.47 0.84 -17.36
C GLU A 30 -9.79 0.54 -18.71
N LYS A 31 -8.47 0.29 -18.70
CA LYS A 31 -7.69 -0.16 -19.88
C LYS A 31 -7.71 -1.68 -20.07
N GLY A 32 -8.47 -2.42 -19.25
CA GLY A 32 -8.56 -3.86 -19.31
C GLY A 32 -7.41 -4.62 -18.65
N ILE A 33 -6.59 -3.93 -17.83
CA ILE A 33 -5.54 -4.58 -17.03
C ILE A 33 -6.15 -5.08 -15.72
N PRO A 34 -6.29 -6.41 -15.52
CA PRO A 34 -6.85 -6.95 -14.30
C PRO A 34 -5.89 -6.73 -13.12
N ILE A 35 -6.48 -6.53 -11.95
CA ILE A 35 -5.77 -6.39 -10.69
C ILE A 35 -6.22 -7.54 -9.79
N TYR A 36 -5.26 -8.25 -9.22
CA TYR A 36 -5.51 -9.37 -8.31
C TYR A 36 -5.02 -9.03 -6.91
N MET A 37 -5.79 -9.41 -5.89
CA MET A 37 -5.35 -9.44 -4.50
C MET A 37 -5.45 -10.87 -3.98
N ASP A 38 -4.36 -11.42 -3.47
CA ASP A 38 -4.25 -12.82 -3.03
C ASP A 38 -4.76 -13.81 -4.11
N GLY A 39 -4.34 -13.59 -5.36
CA GLY A 39 -4.75 -14.40 -6.51
C GLY A 39 -6.21 -14.25 -6.96
N LYS A 40 -7.01 -13.35 -6.36
CA LYS A 40 -8.42 -13.11 -6.73
C LYS A 40 -8.61 -11.76 -7.40
N LEU A 41 -9.41 -11.70 -8.46
CA LEU A 41 -9.74 -10.43 -9.12
C LEU A 41 -10.35 -9.47 -8.10
N SER A 42 -9.80 -8.27 -8.00
CA SER A 42 -10.12 -7.31 -6.95
C SER A 42 -10.71 -6.02 -7.52
N GLY A 43 -11.61 -5.41 -6.75
CA GLY A 43 -12.20 -4.12 -7.08
C GLY A 43 -11.72 -3.00 -6.16
N GLN A 44 -12.27 -1.81 -6.36
CA GLN A 44 -11.84 -0.59 -5.67
C GLN A 44 -11.90 -0.72 -4.13
N ARG A 45 -12.95 -1.37 -3.59
CA ARG A 45 -13.11 -1.60 -2.16
C ARG A 45 -12.00 -2.50 -1.59
N GLU A 46 -11.53 -3.47 -2.36
CA GLU A 46 -10.44 -4.32 -1.93
C GLU A 46 -9.10 -3.57 -1.94
N TRP A 47 -8.87 -2.69 -2.91
CA TRP A 47 -7.62 -1.93 -3.04
C TRP A 47 -7.40 -0.93 -1.89
N GLU A 48 -8.46 -0.44 -1.25
CA GLU A 48 -8.35 0.39 -0.04
C GLU A 48 -7.59 -0.34 1.08
N LYS A 49 -7.65 -1.68 1.11
CA LYS A 49 -6.93 -2.52 2.08
C LYS A 49 -5.41 -2.49 1.92
N LEU A 50 -4.89 -1.99 0.80
CA LEU A 50 -3.45 -1.80 0.58
C LEU A 50 -2.84 -0.81 1.57
N PHE A 51 -3.66 0.08 2.15
CA PHE A 51 -3.24 1.12 3.07
C PHE A 51 -3.56 0.80 4.53
N GLU A 52 -4.16 -0.37 4.82
CA GLU A 52 -4.42 -0.79 6.19
C GLU A 52 -3.10 -1.07 6.92
N VAL A 53 -2.85 -0.31 7.98
CA VAL A 53 -1.76 -0.60 8.91
C VAL A 53 -2.21 -1.69 9.87
N ARG A 54 -1.48 -2.80 9.91
CA ARG A 54 -1.76 -3.92 10.82
C ARG A 54 -0.64 -4.14 11.83
N GLU A 55 -1.03 -4.57 13.03
CA GLU A 55 -0.08 -4.84 14.12
C GLU A 55 0.66 -6.18 13.95
N ASP A 56 0.10 -7.10 13.16
CA ASP A 56 0.66 -8.41 12.85
C ASP A 56 1.84 -8.36 11.86
N GLY A 57 2.18 -7.16 11.36
CA GLY A 57 3.27 -6.96 10.41
C GLY A 57 2.94 -7.42 8.99
N MET A 58 1.67 -7.72 8.69
CA MET A 58 1.22 -8.02 7.34
C MET A 58 1.12 -6.74 6.50
N PHE A 59 1.55 -6.83 5.24
CA PHE A 59 1.28 -5.82 4.22
C PHE A 59 1.14 -6.48 2.85
N TYR A 60 0.66 -5.73 1.85
CA TYR A 60 0.61 -6.21 0.47
C TYR A 60 1.82 -5.75 -0.32
N MET A 61 2.41 -6.67 -1.09
CA MET A 61 3.46 -6.36 -2.06
C MET A 61 2.89 -6.42 -3.47
N GLY A 62 3.13 -5.36 -4.25
CA GLY A 62 2.67 -5.25 -5.64
C GLY A 62 3.69 -5.81 -6.64
N ASP A 63 3.23 -6.60 -7.61
CA ASP A 63 4.01 -7.06 -8.76
C ASP A 63 3.34 -6.65 -10.08
N TYR A 64 4.17 -6.32 -11.08
CA TYR A 64 3.76 -5.90 -12.41
C TYR A 64 4.11 -7.00 -13.40
N VAL A 65 3.11 -7.79 -13.78
CA VAL A 65 3.33 -8.93 -14.66
C VAL A 65 3.28 -8.44 -16.11
N GLN A 66 4.35 -8.71 -16.86
CA GLN A 66 4.46 -8.33 -18.26
C GLN A 66 3.83 -9.39 -19.18
N ALA A 67 3.21 -8.95 -20.26
CA ALA A 67 2.81 -9.80 -21.37
C ALA A 67 4.02 -10.13 -22.26
N GLU A 68 3.96 -11.21 -23.02
CA GLU A 68 5.04 -11.62 -23.94
C GLU A 68 5.45 -10.52 -24.92
N GLY A 69 4.51 -9.67 -25.34
CA GLY A 69 4.75 -8.53 -26.23
C GLY A 69 5.29 -7.26 -25.55
N GLY A 70 5.65 -7.33 -24.27
CA GLY A 70 6.30 -6.24 -23.56
C GLY A 70 5.38 -5.24 -22.84
N GLY A 71 4.06 -5.38 -22.96
CA GLY A 71 3.07 -4.55 -22.24
C GLY A 71 2.76 -5.05 -20.82
N LEU A 72 2.12 -4.22 -20.00
CA LEU A 72 1.60 -4.66 -18.70
C LEU A 72 0.42 -5.62 -18.95
N LYS A 73 0.49 -6.84 -18.40
CA LYS A 73 -0.57 -7.85 -18.48
C LYS A 73 -1.54 -7.72 -17.32
N GLU A 74 -1.02 -7.63 -16.10
CA GLU A 74 -1.81 -7.61 -14.88
C GLU A 74 -0.99 -7.05 -13.71
N ILE A 75 -1.68 -6.62 -12.66
CA ILE A 75 -1.07 -6.20 -11.39
C ILE A 75 -1.51 -7.19 -10.32
N ARG A 76 -0.58 -7.66 -9.49
CA ARG A 76 -0.86 -8.56 -8.38
C ARG A 76 -0.45 -7.93 -7.08
N PHE A 77 -1.26 -8.09 -6.06
CA PHE A 77 -0.97 -7.69 -4.69
C PHE A 77 -1.11 -8.92 -3.79
N ASP A 78 0.00 -9.40 -3.26
CA ASP A 78 0.02 -10.56 -2.41
C ASP A 78 0.39 -10.17 -0.99
N LYS A 79 -0.26 -10.80 0.00
CA LYS A 79 0.11 -10.62 1.40
C LYS A 79 1.51 -11.15 1.65
N VAL A 80 2.28 -10.34 2.35
CA VAL A 80 3.61 -10.67 2.85
C VAL A 80 3.70 -10.26 4.31
N TYR A 81 4.59 -10.93 5.03
CA TYR A 81 4.83 -10.69 6.45
C TYR A 81 6.30 -10.31 6.64
N LEU A 82 6.54 -9.33 7.50
CA LEU A 82 7.90 -9.07 8.00
C LEU A 82 8.43 -10.30 8.75
N SER A 83 9.72 -10.57 8.61
CA SER A 83 10.36 -11.61 9.43
C SER A 83 10.40 -11.19 10.90
N GLU A 84 10.55 -12.14 11.82
CA GLU A 84 10.72 -11.81 13.25
C GLU A 84 11.89 -10.84 13.49
N ALA A 85 12.97 -10.95 12.70
CA ALA A 85 14.12 -10.05 12.75
C ALA A 85 13.75 -8.62 12.33
N ASP A 86 12.99 -8.47 11.24
CA ASP A 86 12.53 -7.16 10.75
C ASP A 86 11.58 -6.49 11.75
N ILE A 87 10.71 -7.28 12.39
CA ILE A 87 9.80 -6.81 13.45
C ILE A 87 10.60 -6.29 14.65
N MET A 88 11.65 -7.01 15.05
CA MET A 88 12.54 -6.58 16.15
C MET A 88 13.30 -5.30 15.80
N GLU A 89 13.80 -5.16 14.57
CA GLU A 89 14.48 -3.94 14.12
C GLU A 89 13.52 -2.74 14.10
N ALA A 90 12.32 -2.90 13.55
CA ALA A 90 11.31 -1.84 13.49
C ALA A 90 10.93 -1.34 14.90
N LYS A 91 10.78 -2.25 15.87
CA LYS A 91 10.55 -1.93 17.28
C LYS A 91 11.76 -1.25 17.92
N GLY A 92 12.98 -1.68 17.57
CA GLY A 92 14.24 -1.09 18.04
C GLY A 92 14.44 0.35 17.56
N ARG A 93 14.12 0.65 16.29
CA ARG A 93 14.17 2.02 15.74
C ARG A 93 13.19 2.94 16.44
N ARG A 94 11.92 2.52 16.64
CA ARG A 94 10.90 3.30 17.37
C ARG A 94 11.29 3.63 18.82
N ARG A 95 12.07 2.76 19.48
CA ARG A 95 12.59 3.03 20.84
C ARG A 95 13.72 4.07 20.85
N ARG A 96 14.53 4.15 19.80
CA ARG A 96 15.65 5.10 19.71
C ARG A 96 15.23 6.52 19.38
N THR A 97 14.14 6.71 18.63
CA THR A 97 13.61 8.05 18.30
C THR A 97 12.80 8.71 19.42
N ARG A 98 12.57 8.04 20.56
CA ARG A 98 11.85 8.57 21.72
C ARG A 98 12.77 9.11 22.84
N LYS A 99 14.04 9.40 22.55
CA LYS A 99 15.00 9.91 23.53
C LYS A 99 15.46 11.33 23.22
#